data_AF-A0A0C3AF54-F1
#
_entry.id   AF-A0A0C3AF54-F1
#
_cell.length_a   1.000
_cell.length_b   1.000
_cell.length_c   1.000
_cell.angle_alpha   90.00
_cell.angle_beta   90.00
_cell.angle_gamma   90.00
#
_symmetry.space_group_name_H-M   'P 1'
#
loop_
_entity.id
_entity.type
_entity.pdbx_description
1 polymer ?
#
loop_
_entity_poly.entity_id
_entity_poly.type
_entity_poly.pdbx_seq_one_letter_code
_entity_poly.pdbx_strand_id
1 'polypeptide(L)'
;MGFCIAVAVIVMRAIRYLFADILSVLAMTYSDTKPRGTLRYRLLSASLIPALSPLSEPGSWGHEYVRHLAAELGEEYSSRVEDEGDAPEEAAEKEKEIEKVADSDKENDGEEKKENPVVKVVIEASNEELQALGMQCAVFLLGHNAEPGAVDLLEKLEIVDRIAELVDENTYARVCAYIIRCFNLLTPPDVISFLRAAHAIYVQHSKFPEGLGLFMRLVPIEWLQPPSENADGDADITFQDEVPEDLLECLSNSKLSVHFKESGNEVGVADAKSLEDVYKRAGATANVDSARANLAGTFVNAFVNAGFGNDELMVEAEEGNSWIYKNKDHGMMSAAESLGLSLLWDTDIGLSHIDKYTYSSEEHIKAGALFATGLLNAGVRT
;
A
#
# COMPACT_ATOMS: atom_id res chain seq x y z
N MET A 1 -32.29 15.45 54.71
CA MET A 1 -32.60 16.28 53.53
C MET A 1 -31.58 16.10 52.40
N GLY A 2 -30.26 16.13 52.69
CA GLY A 2 -29.22 15.97 51.65
C GLY A 2 -29.25 14.65 50.86
N PHE A 3 -29.58 13.52 51.51
CA PHE A 3 -29.65 12.22 50.83
C PHE A 3 -30.79 12.14 49.79
N CYS A 4 -31.97 12.71 50.07
CA CYS A 4 -33.08 12.75 49.11
C CYS A 4 -32.79 13.66 47.91
N ILE A 5 -32.07 14.77 48.13
CA ILE A 5 -31.64 15.68 47.04
C ILE A 5 -30.61 14.99 46.16
N ALA A 6 -29.64 14.28 46.75
CA ALA A 6 -28.65 13.52 46.00
C ALA A 6 -29.29 12.42 45.14
N VAL A 7 -30.23 11.65 45.70
CA VAL A 7 -30.98 10.63 44.94
C VAL A 7 -31.82 11.26 43.83
N ALA A 8 -32.50 12.39 44.08
CA ALA A 8 -33.27 13.10 43.06
C ALA A 8 -32.40 13.63 41.91
N VAL A 9 -31.20 14.15 42.21
CA VAL A 9 -30.24 14.62 41.20
C VAL A 9 -29.72 13.45 40.35
N ILE A 10 -29.44 12.30 40.96
CA ILE A 10 -29.00 11.09 40.25
C ILE A 10 -30.11 10.57 39.33
N VAL A 11 -31.35 10.47 39.83
CA VAL A 11 -32.51 10.02 39.03
C VAL A 11 -32.81 10.99 37.89
N MET A 12 -32.74 12.31 38.13
CA MET A 12 -32.97 13.31 37.10
C MET A 12 -31.87 13.26 36.01
N ARG A 13 -30.61 13.01 36.37
CA ARG A 13 -29.53 12.78 35.40
C ARG A 13 -29.76 11.51 34.57
N ALA A 14 -30.17 10.41 35.20
CA ALA A 14 -30.47 9.16 34.49
C ALA A 14 -31.63 9.32 33.48
N ILE A 15 -32.68 10.07 33.82
CA ILE A 15 -33.79 10.35 32.90
C ILE A 15 -33.32 11.23 31.73
N ARG A 16 -32.49 12.25 32.00
CA ARG A 16 -31.93 13.13 30.96
C ARG A 16 -31.03 12.36 29.99
N TYR A 17 -30.21 11.44 30.51
CA TYR A 17 -29.39 10.52 29.71
C TYR A 17 -30.25 9.70 28.73
N LEU A 18 -31.27 8.99 29.26
CA LEU A 18 -32.13 8.13 28.44
C LEU A 18 -32.92 8.93 27.40
N PHE A 19 -33.38 10.13 27.77
CA PHE A 19 -34.08 11.01 26.85
C PHE A 19 -33.18 11.53 25.74
N ALA A 20 -31.92 11.87 26.05
CA ALA A 20 -30.93 12.26 25.04
C ALA A 20 -30.61 11.12 24.06
N ASP A 21 -30.49 9.87 24.53
CA ASP A 21 -30.32 8.70 23.65
C ASP A 21 -31.54 8.45 22.74
N ILE A 22 -32.76 8.65 23.23
CA ILE A 22 -33.96 8.53 22.39
C ILE A 22 -34.03 9.68 21.37
N LEU A 23 -33.65 10.90 21.78
CA LEU A 23 -33.62 12.06 20.90
C LEU A 23 -32.57 11.92 19.80
N SER A 24 -31.42 11.27 20.03
CA SER A 24 -30.43 11.03 18.98
C SER A 24 -30.99 10.13 17.88
N VAL A 25 -31.79 9.12 18.23
CA VAL A 25 -32.45 8.24 17.27
C VAL A 25 -33.65 8.90 16.60
N LEU A 26 -34.39 9.78 17.29
CA LEU A 26 -35.47 10.52 16.62
C LEU A 26 -34.91 11.54 15.62
N ALA A 27 -33.76 12.13 15.93
CA ALA A 27 -33.12 13.15 15.09
C ALA A 27 -32.73 12.65 13.69
N MET A 28 -32.52 11.33 13.46
CA MET A 28 -32.25 10.82 12.09
C MET A 28 -33.45 10.99 11.15
N THR A 29 -34.66 11.06 11.69
CA THR A 29 -35.90 11.20 10.90
C THR A 29 -36.45 12.62 10.87
N TYR A 30 -35.90 13.53 11.68
CA TYR A 30 -36.46 14.85 11.89
C TYR A 30 -35.63 15.93 11.18
N SER A 31 -36.23 16.67 10.26
CA SER A 31 -35.53 17.65 9.41
C SER A 31 -35.08 18.91 10.14
N ASP A 32 -35.72 19.28 11.24
CA ASP A 32 -35.47 20.56 11.92
C ASP A 32 -34.27 20.50 12.88
N THR A 33 -33.69 19.32 13.10
CA THR A 33 -32.48 19.12 13.92
C THR A 33 -31.18 19.23 13.13
N LYS A 34 -31.24 19.67 11.87
CA LYS A 34 -30.08 19.90 11.00
C LYS A 34 -29.17 21.02 11.54
N PRO A 35 -27.84 20.95 11.30
CA PRO A 35 -27.18 20.00 10.40
C PRO A 35 -26.78 18.66 11.03
N ARG A 36 -26.70 18.51 12.37
CA ARG A 36 -26.07 17.33 13.01
C ARG A 36 -26.77 16.93 14.32
N GLY A 37 -28.07 16.66 14.21
CA GLY A 37 -28.93 16.40 15.35
C GLY A 37 -28.58 15.12 16.09
N THR A 38 -28.28 14.04 15.36
CA THR A 38 -28.05 12.72 15.97
C THR A 38 -26.74 12.72 16.76
N LEU A 39 -25.67 13.24 16.17
CA LEU A 39 -24.36 13.37 16.81
C LEU A 39 -24.43 14.24 18.07
N ARG A 40 -25.12 15.38 17.97
CA ARG A 40 -25.28 16.30 19.11
C ARG A 40 -25.94 15.63 20.31
N TYR A 41 -27.11 15.01 20.12
CA TYR A 41 -27.82 14.37 21.23
C TYR A 41 -27.05 13.17 21.79
N ARG A 42 -26.25 12.50 20.95
CA ARG A 42 -25.38 11.40 21.38
C ARG A 42 -24.20 11.89 22.24
N LEU A 43 -23.56 12.99 21.87
CA LEU A 43 -22.50 13.60 22.69
C LEU A 43 -23.08 14.20 23.98
N LEU A 44 -24.29 14.75 23.92
CA LEU A 44 -25.02 15.16 25.11
C LEU A 44 -25.36 13.98 26.02
N SER A 45 -25.75 12.83 25.49
CA SER A 45 -25.98 11.64 26.31
C SER A 45 -24.67 11.14 26.92
N ALA A 46 -23.56 11.18 26.18
CA ALA A 46 -22.23 10.84 26.68
C ALA A 46 -21.74 11.76 27.82
N SER A 47 -22.03 13.06 27.76
CA SER A 47 -21.68 14.01 28.84
C SER A 47 -22.58 13.90 30.08
N LEU A 48 -23.79 13.37 29.93
CA LEU A 48 -24.80 13.29 31.00
C LEU A 48 -24.75 11.97 31.80
N ILE A 49 -23.78 11.09 31.51
CA ILE A 49 -23.66 9.75 32.09
C ILE A 49 -23.61 9.79 33.63
N PRO A 50 -24.48 9.03 34.33
CA PRO A 50 -24.29 8.71 35.73
C PRO A 50 -23.13 7.70 35.89
N ALA A 51 -22.24 7.92 36.86
CA ALA A 51 -21.01 7.14 37.10
C ALA A 51 -21.18 5.61 37.35
N LEU A 52 -22.39 5.06 37.24
CA LEU A 52 -22.74 3.68 37.55
C LEU A 52 -23.31 2.88 36.36
N SER A 53 -23.47 3.49 35.18
CA SER A 53 -24.05 2.82 34.01
C SER A 53 -23.06 2.74 32.85
N PRO A 54 -22.90 1.56 32.22
CA PRO A 54 -22.11 1.44 31.00
C PRO A 54 -22.80 2.24 29.89
N LEU A 55 -21.99 2.91 29.05
CA LEU A 55 -22.47 3.62 27.86
C LEU A 55 -23.28 2.63 27.02
N SER A 56 -24.51 2.98 26.66
CA SER A 56 -25.25 2.22 25.66
C SER A 56 -24.42 2.22 24.37
N GLU A 57 -23.98 1.04 23.94
CA GLU A 57 -23.19 0.90 22.72
C GLU A 57 -23.99 1.47 21.54
N PRO A 58 -23.35 2.22 20.62
CA PRO A 58 -24.04 2.77 19.44
C PRO A 58 -24.82 1.72 18.66
N GLY A 59 -24.35 0.47 18.68
CA GLY A 59 -24.96 -0.68 18.04
C GLY A 59 -26.32 -1.14 18.60
N SER A 60 -26.67 -0.75 19.82
CA SER A 60 -27.91 -1.20 20.48
C SER A 60 -29.20 -0.74 19.78
N TRP A 61 -29.13 0.38 19.04
CA TRP A 61 -30.24 0.92 18.25
C TRP A 61 -30.27 0.40 16.81
N GLY A 62 -29.30 -0.41 16.42
CA GLY A 62 -29.25 -1.10 15.13
C GLY A 62 -28.38 -0.42 14.06
N HIS A 63 -28.29 -1.09 12.91
CA HIS A 63 -27.31 -0.77 11.88
C HIS A 63 -27.57 0.57 11.16
N GLU A 64 -28.83 0.94 10.95
CA GLU A 64 -29.20 2.18 10.27
C GLU A 64 -28.80 3.41 11.08
N TYR A 65 -29.03 3.38 12.40
CA TYR A 65 -28.59 4.43 13.31
C TYR A 65 -27.06 4.61 13.29
N VAL A 66 -26.30 3.52 13.37
CA VAL A 66 -24.82 3.60 13.33
C VAL A 66 -24.31 4.16 12.00
N ARG A 67 -24.95 3.85 10.87
CA ARG A 67 -24.60 4.44 9.56
C ARG A 67 -24.87 5.94 9.52
N HIS A 68 -26.03 6.39 10.01
CA HIS A 68 -26.36 7.81 10.07
C HIS A 68 -25.40 8.56 11.00
N LEU A 69 -25.10 7.99 12.17
CA LEU A 69 -24.15 8.57 13.11
C LEU A 69 -22.74 8.65 12.52
N ALA A 70 -22.28 7.59 11.83
CA ALA A 70 -20.98 7.57 11.17
C ALA A 70 -20.88 8.63 10.06
N ALA A 71 -21.95 8.84 9.29
CA ALA A 71 -22.00 9.87 8.26
C ALA A 71 -21.91 11.28 8.87
N GLU A 72 -22.75 11.60 9.87
CA GLU A 72 -22.69 12.90 10.56
C GLU A 72 -21.35 13.14 11.26
N LEU A 73 -20.73 12.07 11.80
CA LEU A 73 -19.44 12.12 12.47
C LEU A 73 -18.29 12.45 11.51
N GLY A 74 -18.24 11.78 10.36
CA GLY A 74 -17.25 12.06 9.32
C GLY A 74 -17.39 13.49 8.77
N GLU A 75 -18.63 13.92 8.48
CA GLU A 75 -18.88 15.28 8.02
C GLU A 75 -18.47 16.34 9.06
N GLU A 76 -18.76 16.13 10.35
CA GLU A 76 -18.33 17.04 11.43
C GLU A 76 -16.82 17.17 11.53
N TYR A 77 -16.11 16.04 11.47
CA TYR A 77 -14.65 16.07 11.55
C TYR A 77 -14.04 16.78 10.34
N SER A 78 -14.46 16.42 9.12
CA SER A 78 -13.97 17.08 7.90
C SER A 78 -14.23 18.59 7.91
N SER A 79 -15.43 19.02 8.32
CA SER A 79 -15.71 20.47 8.43
C SER A 79 -14.83 21.18 9.45
N ARG A 80 -14.41 20.52 10.54
CA ARG A 80 -13.49 21.14 11.51
C ARG A 80 -12.09 21.29 10.96
N VAL A 81 -11.62 20.29 10.22
CA VAL A 81 -10.31 20.32 9.56
C VAL A 81 -10.28 21.41 8.48
N GLU A 82 -11.35 21.54 7.69
CA GLU A 82 -11.51 22.62 6.69
C GLU A 82 -11.55 24.00 7.36
N ASP A 83 -12.36 24.19 8.41
CA ASP A 83 -12.47 25.46 9.15
C ASP A 83 -11.13 25.85 9.82
N GLU A 84 -10.30 24.89 10.25
CA GLU A 84 -8.94 25.12 10.77
C GLU A 84 -7.94 25.46 9.64
N GLY A 85 -8.17 24.94 8.42
CA GLY A 85 -7.34 25.17 7.23
C GLY A 85 -7.57 26.53 6.54
N ASP A 86 -8.81 27.04 6.56
CA ASP A 86 -9.20 28.34 5.94
C ASP A 86 -8.95 29.56 6.86
N ALA A 87 -8.60 29.32 8.12
CA ALA A 87 -8.24 30.37 9.08
C ALA A 87 -7.18 31.40 8.60
N PRO A 88 -6.22 31.07 7.69
CA PRO A 88 -5.28 32.06 7.15
C PRO A 88 -5.87 32.95 6.04
N GLU A 89 -6.89 32.51 5.27
CA GLU A 89 -7.38 33.25 4.09
C GLU A 89 -8.66 34.06 4.35
N GLU A 90 -9.61 33.55 5.16
CA GLU A 90 -10.85 34.31 5.45
C GLU A 90 -10.61 35.59 6.26
N ALA A 91 -9.53 35.64 7.07
CA ALA A 91 -9.16 36.85 7.80
C ALA A 91 -8.73 37.99 6.85
N ALA A 92 -8.11 37.65 5.72
CA ALA A 92 -7.60 38.62 4.74
C ALA A 92 -8.70 39.19 3.81
N GLU A 93 -9.77 38.43 3.58
CA GLU A 93 -10.93 38.91 2.80
C GLU A 93 -11.91 39.72 3.66
N LYS A 94 -12.12 39.34 4.92
CA LYS A 94 -12.98 40.10 5.86
C LYS A 94 -12.42 41.49 6.16
N GLU A 95 -11.11 41.70 6.18
CA GLU A 95 -10.52 43.05 6.33
C GLU A 95 -10.73 43.95 5.09
N LYS A 96 -10.88 43.38 3.89
CA LYS A 96 -11.08 44.16 2.65
C LYS A 96 -12.54 44.56 2.41
N GLU A 97 -13.50 43.82 2.95
CA GLU A 97 -14.92 44.20 2.87
C GLU A 97 -15.32 45.27 3.91
N ILE A 98 -14.65 45.30 5.07
CA ILE A 98 -14.94 46.29 6.12
C ILE A 98 -14.57 47.73 5.70
N GLU A 99 -13.61 47.91 4.77
CA GLU A 99 -13.20 49.24 4.31
C GLU A 99 -14.10 49.84 3.20
N LYS A 100 -15.00 49.05 2.60
CA LYS A 100 -15.88 49.51 1.49
C LYS A 100 -17.31 49.86 1.90
N VAL A 101 -17.73 49.55 3.13
CA VAL A 101 -19.12 49.77 3.61
C VAL A 101 -19.29 51.11 4.35
N ALA A 102 -18.24 51.91 4.49
CA ALA A 102 -18.29 53.19 5.20
C ALA A 102 -18.85 54.39 4.41
N ASP A 103 -19.43 54.20 3.21
CA ASP A 103 -20.08 55.31 2.49
C ASP A 103 -21.24 54.83 1.60
N SER A 104 -22.46 54.88 2.15
CA SER A 104 -23.71 55.35 1.52
C SER A 104 -24.96 54.66 2.08
N ASP A 105 -25.61 55.33 3.03
CA ASP A 105 -27.02 55.07 3.37
C ASP A 105 -27.93 55.56 2.23
N LYS A 106 -28.87 54.71 1.76
CA LYS A 106 -30.34 54.93 1.78
C LYS A 106 -31.14 53.96 0.88
N GLU A 107 -32.14 53.37 1.53
CA GLU A 107 -33.51 53.03 1.07
C GLU A 107 -33.69 52.24 -0.24
N ASN A 108 -34.20 51.00 -0.15
CA ASN A 108 -35.52 50.66 -0.73
C ASN A 108 -36.11 49.34 -0.21
N ASP A 109 -37.44 49.32 -0.14
CA ASP A 109 -38.32 48.20 0.22
C ASP A 109 -38.29 47.03 -0.78
N GLY A 110 -38.46 45.80 -0.27
CA GLY A 110 -38.74 44.61 -1.07
C GLY A 110 -38.88 43.35 -0.21
N GLU A 111 -40.03 42.68 -0.31
CA GLU A 111 -40.37 41.45 0.42
C GLU A 111 -39.38 40.31 0.16
N GLU A 112 -38.63 39.90 1.19
CA GLU A 112 -37.86 38.66 1.18
C GLU A 112 -38.38 37.66 2.23
N LYS A 113 -38.55 36.42 1.77
CA LYS A 113 -38.94 35.27 2.55
C LYS A 113 -37.96 35.11 3.71
N LYS A 114 -38.48 35.10 4.94
CA LYS A 114 -37.74 34.73 6.14
C LYS A 114 -37.26 33.28 6.03
N GLU A 115 -36.09 33.07 5.48
CA GLU A 115 -35.29 31.90 5.84
C GLU A 115 -34.89 32.08 7.31
N ASN A 116 -35.26 31.10 8.15
CA ASN A 116 -34.84 31.07 9.54
C ASN A 116 -33.30 31.04 9.57
N PRO A 117 -32.65 31.80 10.47
CA PRO A 117 -31.20 31.77 10.57
C PRO A 117 -30.77 30.37 10.99
N VAL A 118 -29.91 29.75 10.19
CA VAL A 118 -29.22 28.51 10.56
C VAL A 118 -28.36 28.85 11.77
N VAL A 119 -28.86 28.52 12.96
CA VAL A 119 -28.07 28.61 14.19
C VAL A 119 -26.87 27.70 13.98
N LYS A 120 -25.65 28.27 13.90
CA LYS A 120 -24.40 27.49 13.91
C LYS A 120 -24.34 26.81 15.28
N VAL A 121 -24.86 25.60 15.37
CA VAL A 121 -24.94 24.83 16.61
C VAL A 121 -23.53 24.33 16.93
N VAL A 122 -22.90 24.92 17.94
CA VAL A 122 -21.56 24.55 18.38
C VAL A 122 -21.61 23.18 19.08
N ILE A 123 -20.95 22.18 18.49
CA ILE A 123 -20.70 20.89 19.12
C ILE A 123 -19.41 21.03 19.95
N GLU A 124 -19.54 21.24 21.26
CA GLU A 124 -18.42 21.40 22.21
C GLU A 124 -17.71 20.07 22.56
N ALA A 125 -17.54 19.15 21.60
CA ALA A 125 -16.78 17.92 21.80
C ALA A 125 -15.36 18.05 21.27
N SER A 126 -14.38 17.39 21.88
CA SER A 126 -13.00 17.38 21.37
C SER A 126 -12.86 16.43 20.18
N ASN A 127 -11.85 16.64 19.33
CA ASN A 127 -11.57 15.75 18.20
C ASN A 127 -11.25 14.32 18.66
N GLU A 128 -10.64 14.15 19.84
CA GLU A 128 -10.38 12.85 20.46
C GLU A 128 -11.67 12.11 20.84
N GLU A 129 -12.69 12.82 21.35
CA GLU A 129 -13.99 12.23 21.67
C GLU A 129 -14.72 11.76 20.42
N LEU A 130 -14.61 12.52 19.32
CA LEU A 130 -15.15 12.13 18.02
C LEU A 130 -14.45 10.88 17.47
N GLN A 131 -13.12 10.83 17.52
CA GLN A 131 -12.34 9.66 17.10
C GLN A 131 -12.65 8.43 17.97
N ALA A 132 -12.82 8.58 19.28
CA ALA A 132 -13.21 7.49 20.17
C ALA A 132 -14.61 6.94 19.86
N LEU A 133 -15.57 7.82 19.55
CA LEU A 133 -16.91 7.41 19.10
C LEU A 133 -16.85 6.72 17.73
N GLY A 134 -16.02 7.22 16.81
CA GLY A 134 -15.76 6.61 15.51
C GLY A 134 -15.21 5.19 15.64
N MET A 135 -14.29 4.97 16.57
CA MET A 135 -13.74 3.65 16.87
C MET A 135 -14.82 2.66 17.34
N GLN A 136 -15.73 3.10 18.23
CA GLN A 136 -16.85 2.27 18.67
C GLN A 136 -17.81 1.92 17.51
N CYS A 137 -18.05 2.87 16.60
CA CYS A 137 -18.86 2.64 15.40
C CYS A 137 -18.16 1.67 14.44
N ALA A 138 -16.85 1.80 14.24
CA ALA A 138 -16.05 0.92 13.39
C ALA A 138 -16.07 -0.53 13.89
N VAL A 139 -15.91 -0.77 15.21
CA VAL A 139 -16.04 -2.11 15.81
C VAL A 139 -17.39 -2.74 15.49
N PHE A 140 -18.47 -1.98 15.65
CA PHE A 140 -19.82 -2.48 15.36
C PHE A 140 -19.99 -2.80 13.86
N LEU A 141 -19.50 -1.93 12.96
CA LEU A 141 -19.58 -2.12 11.51
C LEU A 141 -18.80 -3.35 11.05
N LEU A 142 -17.58 -3.56 11.57
CA LEU A 142 -16.77 -4.75 11.28
C LEU A 142 -17.49 -6.03 11.75
N GLY A 143 -18.08 -6.02 12.96
CA GLY A 143 -18.85 -7.16 13.49
C GLY A 143 -20.12 -7.51 12.70
N HIS A 144 -20.65 -6.58 11.89
CA HIS A 144 -21.85 -6.78 11.07
C HIS A 144 -21.56 -6.91 9.57
N ASN A 145 -20.32 -7.21 9.17
CA ASN A 145 -19.89 -7.31 7.76
C ASN A 145 -20.11 -6.03 6.95
N ALA A 146 -19.90 -4.86 7.57
CA ALA A 146 -19.94 -3.55 6.92
C ALA A 146 -18.53 -2.92 6.89
N GLU A 147 -17.54 -3.69 6.44
CA GLU A 147 -16.13 -3.29 6.37
C GLU A 147 -15.90 -2.04 5.52
N PRO A 148 -16.52 -1.87 4.34
CA PRO A 148 -16.34 -0.65 3.55
C PRO A 148 -16.72 0.62 4.32
N GLY A 149 -17.82 0.56 5.08
CA GLY A 149 -18.28 1.69 5.88
C GLY A 149 -17.39 1.96 7.09
N ALA A 150 -16.76 0.92 7.66
CA ALA A 150 -15.80 1.10 8.74
C ALA A 150 -14.50 1.77 8.24
N VAL A 151 -13.98 1.33 7.09
CA VAL A 151 -12.77 1.92 6.48
C VAL A 151 -13.00 3.37 6.06
N ASP A 152 -14.13 3.66 5.40
CA ASP A 152 -14.53 5.02 4.98
C ASP A 152 -14.70 5.96 6.19
N LEU A 153 -15.27 5.46 7.29
CA LEU A 153 -15.37 6.25 8.52
C LEU A 153 -14.00 6.57 9.12
N LEU A 154 -13.09 5.59 9.19
CA LEU A 154 -11.75 5.80 9.75
C LEU A 154 -10.88 6.70 8.86
N GLU A 155 -11.11 6.68 7.55
CA GLU A 155 -10.49 7.60 6.60
C GLU A 155 -10.95 9.04 6.83
N LYS A 156 -12.25 9.28 6.90
CA LYS A 156 -12.80 10.61 7.22
C LYS A 156 -12.34 11.17 8.56
N LEU A 157 -11.98 10.30 9.50
CA LEU A 157 -11.46 10.66 10.82
C LEU A 157 -9.93 10.70 10.89
N GLU A 158 -9.24 10.47 9.77
CA GLU A 158 -7.77 10.45 9.66
C GLU A 158 -7.06 9.47 10.62
N ILE A 159 -7.74 8.38 11.02
CA ILE A 159 -7.23 7.39 11.99
C ILE A 159 -7.16 5.98 11.40
N VAL A 160 -6.90 5.87 10.09
CA VAL A 160 -6.87 4.60 9.36
C VAL A 160 -5.85 3.63 9.93
N ASP A 161 -4.72 4.09 10.47
CA ASP A 161 -3.69 3.23 11.06
C ASP A 161 -4.22 2.36 12.21
N ARG A 162 -5.24 2.84 12.93
CA ARG A 162 -5.83 2.13 14.07
C ARG A 162 -6.72 0.96 13.66
N ILE A 163 -7.04 0.82 12.37
CA ILE A 163 -7.84 -0.31 11.88
C ILE A 163 -7.17 -1.64 12.17
N ALA A 164 -5.82 -1.70 12.20
CA ALA A 164 -5.08 -2.91 12.50
C ALA A 164 -5.41 -3.49 13.90
N GLU A 165 -5.75 -2.64 14.87
CA GLU A 165 -6.14 -3.07 16.22
C GLU A 165 -7.54 -3.72 16.26
N LEU A 166 -8.39 -3.42 15.27
CA LEU A 166 -9.81 -3.80 15.27
C LEU A 166 -10.12 -5.05 14.45
N VAL A 167 -9.21 -5.44 13.56
CA VAL A 167 -9.47 -6.45 12.54
C VAL A 167 -9.23 -7.85 13.08
N ASP A 168 -10.20 -8.75 12.84
CA ASP A 168 -10.13 -10.17 13.16
C ASP A 168 -9.79 -11.04 11.94
N GLU A 169 -9.51 -12.32 12.21
CA GLU A 169 -9.09 -13.30 11.19
C GLU A 169 -10.14 -13.52 10.08
N ASN A 170 -11.44 -13.28 10.32
CA ASN A 170 -12.45 -13.47 9.29
C ASN A 170 -12.69 -12.23 8.43
N THR A 171 -12.20 -11.07 8.88
CA THR A 171 -12.54 -9.75 8.31
C THR A 171 -11.36 -9.12 7.59
N TYR A 172 -10.11 -9.45 7.97
CA TYR A 172 -8.90 -8.86 7.37
C TYR A 172 -8.87 -8.98 5.85
N ALA A 173 -9.26 -10.14 5.29
CA ALA A 173 -9.23 -10.35 3.85
C ALA A 173 -10.17 -9.40 3.10
N ARG A 174 -11.34 -9.09 3.67
CA ARG A 174 -12.33 -8.16 3.10
C ARG A 174 -11.88 -6.71 3.24
N VAL A 175 -11.34 -6.35 4.41
CA VAL A 175 -10.79 -5.02 4.68
C VAL A 175 -9.61 -4.72 3.75
N CYS A 176 -8.64 -5.61 3.65
CA CYS A 176 -7.49 -5.42 2.77
C CYS A 176 -7.89 -5.40 1.29
N ALA A 177 -8.84 -6.22 0.85
CA ALA A 177 -9.35 -6.17 -0.52
C ALA A 177 -10.03 -4.82 -0.83
N TYR A 178 -10.75 -4.25 0.14
CA TYR A 178 -11.34 -2.92 0.01
C TYR A 178 -10.27 -1.83 -0.07
N ILE A 179 -9.29 -1.83 0.85
CA ILE A 179 -8.15 -0.89 0.83
C ILE A 179 -7.39 -0.95 -0.51
N ILE A 180 -7.14 -2.17 -1.02
CA ILE A 180 -6.50 -2.38 -2.33
C ILE A 180 -7.40 -1.90 -3.49
N ARG A 181 -8.72 -1.83 -3.33
CA ARG A 181 -9.56 -1.23 -4.37
C ARG A 181 -9.54 0.29 -4.29
N CYS A 182 -9.48 0.83 -3.07
CA CYS A 182 -9.48 2.26 -2.81
C CYS A 182 -8.17 2.95 -3.23
N PHE A 183 -7.00 2.30 -3.19
CA PHE A 183 -5.73 2.99 -3.45
C PHE A 183 -5.66 3.77 -4.78
N ASN A 184 -6.40 3.35 -5.82
CA ASN A 184 -6.43 4.05 -7.11
C ASN A 184 -7.26 5.35 -7.11
N LEU A 185 -8.04 5.59 -6.05
CA LEU A 185 -9.01 6.67 -5.94
C LEU A 185 -8.57 7.76 -4.97
N LEU A 186 -7.56 7.50 -4.14
CA LEU A 186 -7.11 8.38 -3.07
C LEU A 186 -5.96 9.29 -3.51
N THR A 187 -5.77 10.38 -2.76
CA THR A 187 -4.64 11.29 -2.97
C THR A 187 -3.33 10.70 -2.41
N PRO A 188 -2.15 11.14 -2.89
CA PRO A 188 -0.87 10.57 -2.48
C PRO A 188 -0.62 10.45 -0.96
N PRO A 189 -0.93 11.46 -0.10
CA PRO A 189 -0.73 11.32 1.34
C PRO A 189 -1.59 10.21 1.95
N ASP A 190 -2.85 10.10 1.53
CA ASP A 190 -3.78 9.11 2.08
C ASP A 190 -3.45 7.68 1.63
N VAL A 191 -2.94 7.53 0.41
CA VAL A 191 -2.48 6.24 -0.11
C VAL A 191 -1.39 5.64 0.78
N ILE A 192 -0.45 6.46 1.29
CA ILE A 192 0.62 5.98 2.17
C ILE A 192 0.04 5.46 3.48
N SER A 193 -0.88 6.20 4.11
CA SER A 193 -1.54 5.77 5.35
C SER A 193 -2.35 4.48 5.15
N PHE A 194 -3.09 4.37 4.05
CA PHE A 194 -3.83 3.15 3.71
C PHE A 194 -2.91 1.94 3.50
N LEU A 195 -1.81 2.12 2.78
CA LEU A 195 -0.84 1.05 2.54
C LEU A 195 -0.14 0.62 3.83
N ARG A 196 0.21 1.56 4.72
CA ARG A 196 0.79 1.25 6.05
C ARG A 196 -0.17 0.45 6.90
N ALA A 197 -1.44 0.86 6.97
CA ALA A 197 -2.48 0.14 7.69
C ALA A 197 -2.69 -1.27 7.12
N ALA A 198 -2.81 -1.42 5.80
CA ALA A 198 -2.95 -2.73 5.16
C ALA A 198 -1.73 -3.63 5.39
N HIS A 199 -0.53 -3.08 5.32
CA HIS A 199 0.70 -3.81 5.62
C HIS A 199 0.73 -4.31 7.07
N ALA A 200 0.39 -3.45 8.04
CA ALA A 200 0.31 -3.83 9.45
C ALA A 200 -0.68 -4.99 9.68
N ILE A 201 -1.85 -4.95 9.03
CA ILE A 201 -2.83 -6.05 9.07
C ILE A 201 -2.23 -7.36 8.53
N TYR A 202 -1.59 -7.34 7.36
CA TYR A 202 -1.01 -8.55 6.77
C TYR A 202 0.13 -9.14 7.60
N VAL A 203 0.95 -8.29 8.23
CA VAL A 203 2.01 -8.74 9.16
C VAL A 203 1.41 -9.41 10.39
N GLN A 204 0.37 -8.81 11.00
CA GLN A 204 -0.30 -9.38 12.16
C GLN A 204 -0.94 -10.76 11.88
N HIS A 205 -1.49 -10.94 10.67
CA HIS A 205 -2.09 -12.21 10.25
C HIS A 205 -1.10 -13.20 9.58
N SER A 206 0.21 -12.96 9.69
CA SER A 206 1.26 -13.85 9.13
C SER A 206 1.17 -14.09 7.61
N LYS A 207 0.65 -13.11 6.86
CA LYS A 207 0.55 -13.12 5.39
C LYS A 207 1.68 -12.29 4.77
N PHE A 208 2.90 -12.82 4.90
CA PHE A 208 4.12 -12.14 4.47
C PHE A 208 4.21 -11.85 2.97
N PRO A 209 3.80 -12.75 2.04
CA PRO A 209 3.93 -12.48 0.60
C PRO A 209 3.10 -11.29 0.13
N GLU A 210 1.84 -11.21 0.57
CA GLU A 210 0.94 -10.11 0.25
C GLU A 210 1.38 -8.81 0.94
N GLY A 211 1.87 -8.91 2.18
CA GLY A 211 2.46 -7.81 2.92
C GLY A 211 3.67 -7.21 2.20
N LEU A 212 4.61 -8.04 1.77
CA LEU A 212 5.80 -7.61 1.02
C LEU A 212 5.42 -6.93 -0.30
N GLY A 213 4.41 -7.46 -1.00
CA GLY A 213 3.89 -6.85 -2.22
C GLY A 213 3.37 -5.42 -2.02
N LEU A 214 2.74 -5.14 -0.87
CA LEU A 214 2.31 -3.79 -0.52
C LEU A 214 3.47 -2.93 -0.02
N PHE A 215 4.39 -3.50 0.76
CA PHE A 215 5.57 -2.80 1.24
C PHE A 215 6.42 -2.25 0.09
N MET A 216 6.64 -3.04 -0.96
CA MET A 216 7.35 -2.56 -2.15
C MET A 216 6.70 -1.35 -2.83
N ARG A 217 5.39 -1.15 -2.67
CA ARG A 217 4.67 0.04 -3.17
C ARG A 217 4.78 1.24 -2.24
N LEU A 218 5.07 1.02 -0.96
CA LEU A 218 5.31 2.07 0.03
C LEU A 218 6.70 2.69 -0.11
N VAL A 219 7.68 1.93 -0.61
CA VAL A 219 9.06 2.41 -0.75
C VAL A 219 9.09 3.56 -1.76
N PRO A 220 9.47 4.79 -1.35
CA PRO A 220 9.66 5.89 -2.28
C PRO A 220 10.76 5.50 -3.28
N ILE A 221 10.49 5.67 -4.58
CA ILE A 221 11.47 5.38 -5.65
C ILE A 221 12.74 6.22 -5.47
N GLU A 222 12.63 7.38 -4.81
CA GLU A 222 13.73 8.27 -4.41
C GLU A 222 14.77 7.58 -3.52
N TRP A 223 14.38 6.61 -2.68
CA TRP A 223 15.30 5.84 -1.85
C TRP A 223 16.01 4.72 -2.62
N LEU A 224 15.49 4.37 -3.80
CA LEU A 224 16.01 3.29 -4.65
C LEU A 224 16.93 3.81 -5.77
N GLN A 225 16.80 5.10 -6.11
CA GLN A 225 17.68 5.77 -7.06
C GLN A 225 18.89 6.34 -6.31
N PRO A 226 20.13 6.12 -6.78
CA PRO A 226 21.23 6.96 -6.33
C PRO A 226 20.83 8.42 -6.64
N PRO A 227 21.16 9.40 -5.78
CA PRO A 227 20.84 10.79 -6.04
C PRO A 227 21.29 11.11 -7.47
N SER A 228 20.31 11.41 -8.34
CA SER A 228 20.60 11.80 -9.71
C SER A 228 21.64 12.91 -9.64
N GLU A 229 22.67 12.84 -10.47
CA GLU A 229 23.65 13.91 -10.64
C GLU A 229 22.90 15.22 -10.93
N ASN A 230 22.55 15.94 -9.87
CA ASN A 230 22.15 17.32 -9.96
C ASN A 230 23.37 18.04 -10.51
N ALA A 231 23.14 18.92 -11.48
CA ALA A 231 24.14 19.57 -12.31
C ALA A 231 25.05 20.58 -11.57
N ASP A 232 25.23 20.41 -10.25
CA ASP A 232 26.14 21.16 -9.41
C ASP A 232 27.07 20.15 -8.73
N GLY A 233 28.33 20.14 -9.19
CA GLY A 233 29.34 19.11 -8.92
C GLY A 233 29.89 19.04 -7.49
N ASP A 234 29.04 19.13 -6.48
CA ASP A 234 29.34 18.67 -5.13
C ASP A 234 28.61 17.35 -4.93
N ALA A 235 29.31 16.25 -5.24
CA ALA A 235 28.84 14.91 -4.98
C ALA A 235 28.46 14.80 -3.50
N ASP A 236 27.18 14.57 -3.25
CA ASP A 236 26.63 14.28 -1.93
C ASP A 236 27.05 12.87 -1.52
N ILE A 237 28.33 12.75 -1.14
CA ILE A 237 28.99 11.55 -0.60
C ILE A 237 28.32 11.11 0.73
N THR A 238 27.44 11.93 1.29
CA THR A 238 26.79 11.73 2.58
C THR A 238 25.68 10.66 2.57
N PHE A 239 25.08 10.33 1.42
CA PHE A 239 24.00 9.32 1.35
C PHE A 239 24.47 7.87 1.40
N GLN A 240 25.68 7.55 0.92
CA GLN A 240 26.22 6.18 1.01
C GLN A 240 26.70 5.81 2.42
N ASP A 241 27.09 6.80 3.22
CA ASP A 241 27.60 6.59 4.59
C ASP A 241 26.48 6.42 5.65
N GLU A 242 25.23 6.80 5.32
CA GLU A 242 24.09 6.69 6.26
C GLU A 242 23.20 5.47 6.04
N VAL A 243 23.33 4.75 4.92
CA VAL A 243 22.54 3.55 4.65
C VAL A 243 23.20 2.34 5.32
N PRO A 244 22.50 1.60 6.18
CA PRO A 244 23.00 0.36 6.78
C PRO A 244 23.58 -0.61 5.74
N GLU A 245 24.73 -1.23 6.06
CA GLU A 245 25.47 -2.11 5.15
C GLU A 245 24.65 -3.31 4.66
N ASP A 246 23.74 -3.81 5.50
CA ASP A 246 22.77 -4.85 5.16
C ASP A 246 21.75 -4.40 4.11
N LEU A 247 21.27 -3.16 4.20
CA LEU A 247 20.36 -2.60 3.20
C LEU A 247 21.09 -2.34 1.88
N LEU A 248 22.34 -1.88 1.93
CA LEU A 248 23.17 -1.72 0.73
C LEU A 248 23.44 -3.07 0.06
N GLU A 249 23.68 -4.13 0.82
CA GLU A 249 23.81 -5.51 0.33
C GLU A 249 22.52 -5.99 -0.36
N CYS A 250 21.36 -5.69 0.22
CA CYS A 250 20.07 -5.98 -0.42
C CYS A 250 19.85 -5.16 -1.70
N LEU A 251 20.19 -3.86 -1.69
CA LEU A 251 20.02 -2.96 -2.84
C LEU A 251 20.97 -3.29 -4.00
N SER A 252 22.16 -3.82 -3.69
CA SER A 252 23.14 -4.29 -4.67
C SER A 252 22.81 -5.67 -5.25
N ASN A 253 21.80 -6.37 -4.71
CA ASN A 253 21.39 -7.72 -5.10
C ASN A 253 22.55 -8.75 -5.12
N SER A 254 23.55 -8.58 -4.26
CA SER A 254 24.75 -9.44 -4.25
C SER A 254 24.41 -10.91 -3.98
N LYS A 255 23.42 -11.18 -3.13
CA LYS A 255 22.96 -12.54 -2.75
C LYS A 255 21.84 -13.09 -3.64
N LEU A 256 21.46 -12.40 -4.73
CA LEU A 256 20.33 -12.79 -5.58
C LEU A 256 20.49 -14.20 -6.17
N SER A 257 21.68 -14.54 -6.62
CA SER A 257 21.98 -15.87 -7.18
C SER A 257 21.82 -16.99 -6.16
N VAL A 258 22.19 -16.75 -4.90
CA VAL A 258 22.04 -17.72 -3.80
C VAL A 258 20.56 -17.96 -3.51
N HIS A 259 19.79 -16.89 -3.32
CA HIS A 259 18.36 -17.00 -3.05
C HIS A 259 17.58 -17.62 -4.21
N PHE A 260 17.97 -17.34 -5.46
CA PHE A 260 17.37 -17.95 -6.63
C PHE A 260 17.61 -19.47 -6.68
N LYS A 261 18.86 -19.91 -6.44
CA LYS A 261 19.21 -21.33 -6.39
C LYS A 261 18.50 -22.05 -5.21
N GLU A 262 18.46 -21.44 -4.03
CA GLU A 262 17.72 -21.97 -2.87
C GLU A 262 16.22 -22.12 -3.16
N SER A 263 15.59 -21.09 -3.72
CA SER A 263 14.17 -21.16 -4.12
C SER A 263 13.92 -22.26 -5.16
N GLY A 264 14.81 -22.42 -6.14
CA GLY A 264 14.74 -23.51 -7.10
C GLY A 264 14.85 -24.90 -6.46
N ASN A 265 15.69 -25.05 -5.44
CA ASN A 265 15.81 -26.29 -4.66
C ASN A 265 14.52 -26.60 -3.90
N GLU A 266 13.88 -25.61 -3.28
CA GLU A 266 12.62 -25.79 -2.54
C GLU A 266 11.45 -26.16 -3.45
N VAL A 267 11.36 -25.58 -4.65
CA VAL A 267 10.32 -25.89 -5.63
C VAL A 267 10.60 -27.21 -6.38
N GLY A 268 11.81 -27.78 -6.23
CA GLY A 268 12.23 -29.00 -6.91
C GLY A 268 12.50 -28.82 -8.41
N VAL A 269 12.90 -27.62 -8.82
CA VAL A 269 13.24 -27.26 -10.23
C VAL A 269 14.75 -27.13 -10.43
N ALA A 270 15.54 -27.42 -9.40
CA ALA A 270 16.99 -27.31 -9.43
C ALA A 270 17.70 -28.33 -10.32
N ASP A 271 17.03 -29.39 -10.77
CA ASP A 271 17.61 -30.35 -11.70
C ASP A 271 17.51 -29.82 -13.13
N ALA A 272 18.62 -29.88 -13.86
CA ALA A 272 18.71 -29.43 -15.25
C ALA A 272 17.73 -30.24 -16.11
N LYS A 273 16.90 -29.54 -16.89
CA LYS A 273 15.99 -30.22 -17.82
C LYS A 273 16.70 -30.42 -19.14
N SER A 274 16.74 -31.68 -19.57
CA SER A 274 17.30 -32.05 -20.86
C SER A 274 16.43 -31.53 -22.02
N LEU A 275 17.06 -31.26 -23.17
CA LEU A 275 16.34 -30.87 -24.39
C LEU A 275 15.30 -31.91 -24.81
N GLU A 276 15.58 -33.20 -24.61
CA GLU A 276 14.66 -34.27 -24.98
C GLU A 276 13.34 -34.21 -24.23
N ASP A 277 13.36 -33.84 -22.95
CA ASP A 277 12.15 -33.76 -22.13
C ASP A 277 11.28 -32.56 -22.51
N VAL A 278 11.90 -31.49 -22.99
CA VAL A 278 11.21 -30.29 -23.50
C VAL A 278 10.62 -30.56 -24.88
N TYR A 279 11.40 -31.15 -25.79
CA TYR A 279 10.92 -31.48 -27.14
C TYR A 279 9.82 -32.56 -27.15
N LYS A 280 9.86 -33.54 -26.23
CA LYS A 280 8.79 -34.54 -26.07
C LYS A 280 7.45 -33.91 -25.71
N ARG A 281 7.44 -32.81 -24.94
CA ARG A 281 6.20 -32.08 -24.60
C ARG A 281 5.69 -31.21 -25.73
N ALA A 282 6.58 -30.67 -26.57
CA ALA A 282 6.24 -29.74 -27.65
C ALA A 282 5.66 -30.42 -28.91
N GLY A 283 5.70 -31.76 -29.00
CA GLY A 283 5.13 -32.50 -30.15
C GLY A 283 5.78 -32.15 -31.49
N ALA A 284 6.98 -31.60 -31.49
CA ALA A 284 7.61 -31.04 -32.68
C ALA A 284 8.25 -32.14 -33.55
N THR A 285 7.52 -32.59 -34.55
CA THR A 285 8.08 -33.30 -35.72
C THR A 285 8.13 -32.32 -36.88
N ALA A 286 9.18 -31.52 -36.94
CA ALA A 286 9.46 -30.67 -38.08
C ALA A 286 10.74 -31.15 -38.76
N ASN A 287 10.71 -31.25 -40.09
CA ASN A 287 11.84 -31.59 -40.94
C ASN A 287 12.76 -30.34 -41.02
N VAL A 288 13.44 -30.03 -39.91
CA VAL A 288 14.25 -28.82 -39.75
C VAL A 288 15.69 -29.12 -40.19
N ASP A 289 16.30 -28.15 -40.88
CA ASP A 289 17.72 -28.13 -41.18
C ASP A 289 18.55 -28.32 -39.89
N SER A 290 19.47 -29.30 -39.89
CA SER A 290 20.29 -29.65 -38.72
C SER A 290 21.00 -28.44 -38.11
N ALA A 291 21.43 -27.46 -38.90
CA ALA A 291 22.10 -26.27 -38.38
C ALA A 291 21.15 -25.36 -37.59
N ARG A 292 19.90 -25.20 -38.08
CA ARG A 292 18.87 -24.42 -37.37
C ARG A 292 18.31 -25.17 -36.17
N ALA A 293 18.24 -26.49 -36.25
CA ALA A 293 17.83 -27.33 -35.11
C ALA A 293 18.84 -27.25 -33.95
N ASN A 294 20.14 -27.24 -34.25
CA ASN A 294 21.19 -27.11 -33.22
C ASN A 294 21.13 -25.74 -32.52
N LEU A 295 20.94 -24.66 -33.29
CA LEU A 295 20.76 -23.31 -32.77
C LEU A 295 19.50 -23.19 -31.90
N ALA A 296 18.37 -23.75 -32.35
CA ALA A 296 17.14 -23.79 -31.55
C ALA A 296 17.34 -24.59 -30.25
N GLY A 297 18.07 -25.70 -30.31
CA GLY A 297 18.49 -26.46 -29.13
C GLY A 297 19.28 -25.60 -28.14
N THR A 298 20.24 -24.81 -28.62
CA THR A 298 21.01 -23.89 -27.78
C THR A 298 20.10 -22.89 -27.05
N PHE A 299 19.14 -22.26 -27.74
CA PHE A 299 18.22 -21.32 -27.11
C PHE A 299 17.28 -21.98 -26.10
N VAL A 300 16.70 -23.13 -26.45
CA VAL A 300 15.80 -23.86 -25.54
C VAL A 300 16.53 -24.26 -24.26
N ASN A 301 17.77 -24.74 -24.39
CA ASN A 301 18.58 -25.10 -23.24
C ASN A 301 18.87 -23.90 -22.33
N ALA A 302 19.25 -22.78 -22.94
CA ALA A 302 19.56 -21.53 -22.24
C ALA A 302 18.35 -20.99 -21.46
N PHE A 303 17.16 -20.98 -22.07
CA PHE A 303 15.95 -20.46 -21.43
C PHE A 303 15.40 -21.37 -20.34
N VAL A 304 15.56 -22.69 -20.49
CA VAL A 304 15.02 -23.64 -19.51
C VAL A 304 15.90 -23.72 -18.27
N ASN A 305 17.22 -23.56 -18.43
CA ASN A 305 18.20 -23.64 -17.34
C ASN A 305 18.78 -22.26 -16.96
N ALA A 306 18.04 -21.17 -17.22
CA ALA A 306 18.49 -19.80 -16.93
C ALA A 306 18.65 -19.58 -15.41
N GLY A 307 19.80 -19.05 -14.99
CA GLY A 307 20.11 -18.66 -13.61
C GLY A 307 20.42 -19.79 -12.63
N PHE A 308 20.30 -21.07 -13.01
CA PHE A 308 20.62 -22.20 -12.13
C PHE A 308 22.09 -22.62 -12.22
N GLY A 309 22.77 -22.35 -13.34
CA GLY A 309 24.17 -22.70 -13.56
C GLY A 309 24.46 -24.20 -13.67
N ASN A 310 23.44 -25.03 -13.88
CA ASN A 310 23.51 -26.50 -13.95
C ASN A 310 23.44 -27.04 -15.39
N ASP A 311 23.87 -26.25 -16.38
CA ASP A 311 23.74 -26.63 -17.79
C ASP A 311 24.77 -27.71 -18.20
N GLU A 312 24.27 -28.94 -18.37
CA GLU A 312 25.04 -30.12 -18.79
C GLU A 312 25.68 -29.96 -20.19
N LEU A 313 25.08 -29.17 -21.09
CA LEU A 313 25.55 -29.05 -22.48
C LEU A 313 26.64 -27.99 -22.67
N MET A 314 26.75 -27.02 -21.75
CA MET A 314 27.60 -25.84 -21.92
C MET A 314 28.50 -25.54 -20.71
N VAL A 315 27.97 -25.68 -19.49
CA VAL A 315 28.68 -25.34 -18.24
C VAL A 315 29.50 -26.52 -17.73
N GLU A 316 28.93 -27.73 -17.78
CA GLU A 316 29.59 -28.97 -17.33
C GLU A 316 30.37 -29.70 -18.44
N ALA A 317 30.25 -29.25 -19.70
CA ALA A 317 30.96 -29.84 -20.82
C ALA A 317 32.46 -29.47 -20.81
N GLU A 318 33.33 -30.48 -20.94
CA GLU A 318 34.78 -30.28 -21.08
C GLU A 318 35.11 -29.42 -22.32
N GLU A 319 36.12 -28.55 -22.21
CA GLU A 319 36.52 -27.49 -23.17
C GLU A 319 36.73 -27.94 -24.64
N GLY A 320 36.86 -29.25 -24.88
CA GLY A 320 37.01 -29.85 -26.22
C GLY A 320 35.73 -30.43 -26.83
N ASN A 321 34.64 -30.53 -26.07
CA ASN A 321 33.35 -31.09 -26.52
C ASN A 321 32.21 -30.07 -26.48
N SER A 322 32.56 -28.78 -26.30
CA SER A 322 31.61 -27.68 -26.15
C SER A 322 30.67 -27.61 -27.35
N TRP A 323 29.36 -27.64 -27.05
CA TRP A 323 28.27 -27.55 -28.04
C TRP A 323 28.37 -26.29 -28.92
N ILE A 324 29.12 -25.27 -28.48
CA ILE A 324 29.45 -24.03 -29.20
C ILE A 324 30.00 -24.29 -30.59
N TYR A 325 30.93 -25.23 -30.75
CA TYR A 325 31.60 -25.49 -32.03
C TYR A 325 30.72 -26.23 -33.05
N LYS A 326 29.54 -26.72 -32.64
CA LYS A 326 28.56 -27.35 -33.54
C LYS A 326 27.75 -26.33 -34.34
N ASN A 327 27.71 -25.08 -33.87
CA ASN A 327 27.04 -23.98 -34.55
C ASN A 327 28.02 -23.21 -35.46
N LYS A 328 27.50 -22.38 -36.37
CA LYS A 328 28.31 -21.58 -37.31
C LYS A 328 27.95 -20.10 -37.24
N ASP A 329 28.93 -19.23 -37.53
CA ASP A 329 28.79 -17.78 -37.62
C ASP A 329 28.10 -17.20 -36.36
N HIS A 330 26.97 -16.50 -36.55
CA HIS A 330 26.14 -15.96 -35.47
C HIS A 330 25.65 -17.03 -34.48
N GLY A 331 25.54 -18.30 -34.89
CA GLY A 331 25.17 -19.37 -33.99
C GLY A 331 26.25 -19.73 -32.97
N MET A 332 27.53 -19.50 -33.29
CA MET A 332 28.62 -19.61 -32.29
C MET A 332 28.53 -18.47 -31.27
N MET A 333 28.20 -17.26 -31.75
CA MET A 333 27.98 -16.10 -30.88
C MET A 333 26.82 -16.35 -29.91
N SER A 334 25.65 -16.77 -30.40
CA SER A 334 24.49 -17.07 -29.55
C SER A 334 24.73 -18.25 -28.60
N ALA A 335 25.56 -19.21 -28.99
CA ALA A 335 25.96 -20.29 -28.09
C ALA A 335 26.88 -19.79 -26.97
N ALA A 336 27.89 -18.97 -27.28
CA ALA A 336 28.74 -18.35 -26.26
C ALA A 336 27.92 -17.42 -25.33
N GLU A 337 26.95 -16.67 -25.89
CA GLU A 337 26.03 -15.82 -25.13
C GLU A 337 25.14 -16.63 -24.17
N SER A 338 24.61 -17.77 -24.62
CA SER A 338 23.72 -18.62 -23.81
C SER A 338 24.36 -19.15 -22.53
N LEU A 339 25.69 -19.25 -22.48
CA LEU A 339 26.44 -19.58 -21.28
C LEU A 339 26.20 -18.54 -20.16
N GLY A 340 26.18 -17.25 -20.52
CA GLY A 340 25.89 -16.17 -19.57
C GLY A 340 24.45 -16.19 -19.07
N LEU A 341 23.51 -16.68 -19.88
CA LEU A 341 22.11 -16.81 -19.46
C LEU A 341 21.92 -17.97 -18.46
N SER A 342 22.64 -19.07 -18.64
CA SER A 342 22.62 -20.18 -17.67
C SER A 342 23.21 -19.75 -16.32
N LEU A 343 24.27 -18.93 -16.34
CA LEU A 343 25.00 -18.46 -15.16
C LEU A 343 24.50 -17.08 -14.66
N LEU A 344 23.27 -16.69 -14.99
CA LEU A 344 22.71 -15.37 -14.64
C LEU A 344 22.89 -15.06 -13.14
N TRP A 345 23.35 -13.85 -12.83
CA TRP A 345 23.61 -13.33 -11.47
C TRP A 345 24.76 -14.01 -10.69
N ASP A 346 25.47 -14.95 -11.28
CA ASP A 346 26.66 -15.58 -10.67
C ASP A 346 27.93 -14.86 -11.12
N THR A 347 28.33 -13.83 -10.37
CA THR A 347 29.51 -13.00 -10.71
C THR A 347 30.83 -13.71 -10.45
N ASP A 348 30.88 -14.64 -9.50
CA ASP A 348 32.13 -15.25 -9.05
C ASP A 348 32.52 -16.44 -9.91
N ILE A 349 31.60 -17.41 -10.04
CA ILE A 349 31.84 -18.63 -10.80
C ILE A 349 31.64 -18.34 -12.29
N GLY A 350 30.61 -17.56 -12.64
CA GLY A 350 30.27 -17.27 -14.02
C GLY A 350 31.40 -16.62 -14.82
N LEU A 351 32.12 -15.66 -14.22
CA LEU A 351 33.25 -15.01 -14.88
C LEU A 351 34.36 -16.01 -15.25
N SER A 352 34.65 -16.97 -14.37
CA SER A 352 35.67 -18.00 -14.64
C SER A 352 35.32 -18.91 -15.82
N HIS A 353 34.04 -19.19 -16.04
CA HIS A 353 33.56 -19.99 -17.16
C HIS A 353 33.56 -19.20 -18.48
N ILE A 354 33.23 -17.92 -18.44
CA ILE A 354 33.23 -17.05 -19.63
C ILE A 354 34.65 -16.69 -20.06
N ASP A 355 35.56 -16.47 -19.12
CA ASP A 355 36.94 -16.03 -19.40
C ASP A 355 37.69 -16.97 -20.36
N LYS A 356 37.38 -18.27 -20.27
CA LYS A 356 37.88 -19.32 -21.18
C LYS A 356 37.57 -19.04 -22.66
N TYR A 357 36.40 -18.45 -22.93
CA TYR A 357 35.92 -18.15 -24.28
C TYR A 357 36.28 -16.73 -24.72
N THR A 358 36.59 -15.82 -23.79
CA THR A 358 37.03 -14.43 -24.06
C THR A 358 38.33 -14.38 -24.86
N TYR A 359 39.23 -15.35 -24.65
CA TYR A 359 40.52 -15.43 -25.34
C TYR A 359 40.52 -16.34 -26.60
N SER A 360 39.35 -16.79 -27.06
CA SER A 360 39.24 -17.60 -28.28
C SER A 360 39.72 -16.86 -29.54
N SER A 361 40.20 -17.61 -30.53
CA SER A 361 40.64 -17.09 -31.83
C SER A 361 39.49 -16.64 -32.73
N GLU A 362 38.28 -17.13 -32.49
CA GLU A 362 37.08 -16.81 -33.27
C GLU A 362 36.40 -15.52 -32.77
N GLU A 363 36.20 -14.55 -33.66
CA GLU A 363 35.62 -13.24 -33.32
C GLU A 363 34.17 -13.35 -32.81
N HIS A 364 33.38 -14.27 -33.38
CA HIS A 364 32.01 -14.52 -32.95
C HIS A 364 31.92 -15.08 -31.53
N ILE A 365 32.85 -15.96 -31.13
CA ILE A 365 32.90 -16.50 -29.77
C ILE A 365 33.31 -15.42 -28.79
N LYS A 366 34.31 -14.60 -29.12
CA LYS A 366 34.73 -13.45 -28.30
C LYS A 366 33.60 -12.44 -28.12
N ALA A 367 32.86 -12.10 -29.19
CA ALA A 367 31.73 -11.19 -29.11
C ALA A 367 30.61 -11.74 -28.21
N GLY A 368 30.31 -13.04 -28.31
CA GLY A 368 29.32 -13.69 -27.44
C GLY A 368 29.75 -13.76 -25.98
N ALA A 369 31.05 -14.01 -25.72
CA ALA A 369 31.60 -14.03 -24.36
C ALA A 369 31.48 -12.65 -23.67
N LEU A 370 31.79 -11.55 -24.39
CA LEU A 370 31.62 -10.20 -23.86
C LEU A 370 30.16 -9.87 -23.55
N PHE A 371 29.23 -10.33 -24.38
CA PHE A 371 27.80 -10.16 -24.11
C PHE A 371 27.38 -10.96 -22.87
N ALA A 372 27.85 -12.20 -22.75
CA ALA A 372 27.60 -13.05 -21.59
C ALA A 372 28.12 -12.39 -20.30
N THR A 373 29.29 -11.73 -20.31
CA THR A 373 29.80 -10.95 -19.16
C THR A 373 28.83 -9.86 -18.72
N GLY A 374 28.23 -9.13 -19.68
CA GLY A 374 27.22 -8.11 -19.36
C GLY A 374 25.96 -8.71 -18.75
N LEU A 375 25.56 -9.90 -19.20
CA LEU A 375 24.39 -10.60 -18.71
C LEU A 375 24.59 -11.14 -17.27
N LEU A 376 25.79 -11.61 -16.92
CA LEU A 376 26.11 -12.01 -15.54
C LEU A 376 25.86 -10.89 -14.53
N ASN A 377 26.26 -9.67 -14.90
CA ASN A 377 26.14 -8.48 -14.04
C ASN A 377 24.76 -7.81 -14.13
N ALA A 378 23.79 -8.39 -14.84
CA ALA A 378 22.48 -7.78 -15.04
C ALA A 378 21.69 -7.74 -13.72
N GLY A 379 21.53 -6.55 -13.13
CA GLY A 379 20.77 -6.36 -11.89
C GLY A 379 21.56 -6.60 -10.61
N VAL A 380 22.84 -6.98 -10.72
CA VAL A 380 23.81 -7.00 -9.60
C VAL A 380 24.66 -5.75 -9.70
N ARG A 381 24.74 -4.99 -8.60
CA ARG A 381 25.61 -3.80 -8.50
C ARG A 381 26.73 -4.11 -7.51
N THR A 382 27.80 -4.73 -8.00
CA THR A 382 29.02 -5.00 -7.22
C THR A 382 29.81 -3.74 -6.90
#